data_AF-A0AA95JRY7-F1
#
_entry.id   AF-A0AA95JRY7-F1
#
_cell.length_a   1.000
_cell.length_b   1.000
_cell.length_c   1.000
_cell.angle_alpha   90.00
_cell.angle_beta   90.00
_cell.angle_gamma   90.00
#
_symmetry.space_group_name_H-M   'P 1'
#
loop_
_entity.id
_entity.type
_entity.pdbx_description
1 polymer ?
#
loop_
_entity_poly.entity_id
_entity_poly.type
_entity_poly.pdbx_seq_one_letter_code
_entity_poly.pdbx_strand_id
1 'polypeptide(L)'
;MRKIVLLTFIFISYVLQAQCTGCTITNPTDPNFHFPDNATVCLSSNMTFNNPSFGANVKVCIASGTTVTFQNNISGVNNAMTYFDVHGTLLFSQAITVVADLNVHVFSTGSVSMSSGNGNFTMNGQQNIILNEGLIELGVLQFGDNTNNTIDNYGTFDINGNMNMSNSAVTKFRNRSSGFISLTGNYSNNENSVYINCGTIISNSGFNINGGSIYNTGTFTAGGDINLSGNSSEIYNFGVFTSTGNMNNAPSDAVIYNEGKLFINQYQGGNAAIVGPLSPSKKGYIEVNNAIQVNNSVMGPNLDFKRSTGASNPSTVFMNSNPTYLTNVTFDCASTNSCSAPLITNPGFCATINGNLPPMAVDDSYTINAGSTSTGIVLDNDFETYNGPQATIANVIMSQISTSNPNITLNTTDGHVTVAPGTPAGTYSLVYQICQQADPTNCDTANDTIIVPGGGTLPCYKPAVNAGTVLSSNLGITGLGRANSGGTNWPEARKGAWMVLESKTKGFVLNRLTDAQVAAIPVADLKEGMMVYNTTQNCLQVNIDGTATGWRCFNNQTCPD
;
A
#
# COMPACT_ATOMS: atom_id res chain seq x y z
N MET A 1 -5.11 -19.07 30.78
CA MET A 1 -6.54 -19.08 30.40
C MET A 1 -6.70 -18.23 29.16
N ARG A 2 -6.75 -18.87 27.99
CA ARG A 2 -6.94 -18.21 26.68
C ARG A 2 -8.39 -17.72 26.60
N LYS A 3 -8.59 -16.41 26.47
CA LYS A 3 -9.89 -15.84 26.09
C LYS A 3 -10.00 -15.91 24.57
N ILE A 4 -10.79 -16.86 24.08
CA ILE A 4 -11.28 -16.90 22.71
C ILE A 4 -12.25 -15.74 22.56
N VAL A 5 -11.86 -14.69 21.83
CA VAL A 5 -12.76 -13.64 21.39
C VAL A 5 -13.50 -14.18 20.18
N LEU A 6 -14.72 -14.65 20.41
CA LEU A 6 -15.66 -15.06 19.37
C LEU A 6 -16.14 -13.78 18.66
N LEU A 7 -15.56 -13.48 17.50
CA LEU A 7 -16.03 -12.42 16.62
C LEU A 7 -17.36 -12.88 16.01
N THR A 8 -18.48 -12.53 16.62
CA THR A 8 -19.80 -12.68 16.01
C THR A 8 -19.89 -11.76 14.81
N PHE A 9 -19.69 -12.33 13.61
CA PHE A 9 -20.13 -11.70 12.36
C PHE A 9 -21.65 -11.51 12.44
N ILE A 10 -22.08 -10.26 12.59
CA ILE A 10 -23.46 -9.88 12.35
C ILE A 10 -23.65 -10.04 10.84
N PHE A 11 -24.21 -11.19 10.42
CA PHE A 11 -24.84 -11.33 9.11
C PHE A 11 -26.06 -10.40 9.09
N ILE A 12 -25.82 -9.13 8.74
CA ILE A 12 -26.88 -8.32 8.16
C ILE A 12 -27.12 -8.97 6.80
N SER A 13 -28.21 -9.71 6.70
CA SER A 13 -28.81 -10.09 5.43
C SER A 13 -29.00 -8.80 4.63
N TYR A 14 -28.07 -8.54 3.69
CA TYR A 14 -28.25 -7.52 2.67
C TYR A 14 -29.52 -7.90 1.92
N VAL A 15 -30.59 -7.19 2.22
CA VAL A 15 -31.74 -7.08 1.34
C VAL A 15 -31.16 -6.59 0.01
N LEU A 16 -31.33 -7.42 -1.03
CA LEU A 16 -31.06 -7.09 -2.43
C LEU A 16 -31.41 -5.62 -2.68
N GLN A 17 -30.42 -4.74 -2.76
CA GLN A 17 -30.61 -3.46 -3.40
C GLN A 17 -31.14 -3.78 -4.80
N ALA A 18 -32.19 -3.06 -5.24
CA ALA A 18 -32.66 -3.19 -6.60
C ALA A 18 -31.46 -2.99 -7.54
N GLN A 19 -30.97 -4.07 -8.15
CA GLN A 19 -29.71 -4.07 -8.92
C GLN A 19 -29.82 -3.20 -10.19
N CYS A 20 -31.05 -3.09 -10.70
CA CYS A 20 -31.41 -2.20 -11.80
C CYS A 20 -32.37 -1.10 -11.30
N THR A 21 -31.83 0.06 -10.91
CA THR A 21 -32.63 1.26 -10.54
C THR A 21 -32.64 2.31 -11.66
N GLY A 22 -33.62 3.21 -11.63
CA GLY A 22 -33.67 4.35 -12.56
C GLY A 22 -34.19 4.02 -13.95
N CYS A 23 -34.88 2.89 -14.11
CA CYS A 23 -35.40 2.41 -15.39
C CYS A 23 -36.38 3.40 -16.01
N THR A 24 -36.08 3.87 -17.23
CA THR A 24 -37.01 4.61 -18.07
C THR A 24 -37.87 3.67 -18.91
N ILE A 25 -37.31 2.50 -19.27
CA ILE A 25 -37.99 1.43 -20.02
C ILE A 25 -37.72 0.10 -19.33
N THR A 26 -38.72 -0.77 -19.29
CA THR A 26 -38.61 -2.11 -18.69
C THR A 26 -39.09 -3.17 -19.67
N ASN A 27 -38.29 -4.25 -19.82
CA ASN A 27 -38.61 -5.44 -20.63
C ASN A 27 -39.29 -5.14 -21.98
N PRO A 28 -38.66 -4.36 -22.88
CA PRO A 28 -39.23 -4.10 -24.20
C PRO A 28 -39.41 -5.41 -24.97
N THR A 29 -40.52 -5.52 -25.70
CA THR A 29 -40.92 -6.78 -26.36
C THR A 29 -40.54 -6.85 -27.83
N ASP A 30 -40.05 -5.76 -28.42
CA ASP A 30 -39.64 -5.72 -29.83
C ASP A 30 -38.27 -6.43 -30.00
N PRO A 31 -38.18 -7.50 -30.81
CA PRO A 31 -36.91 -8.17 -31.07
C PRO A 31 -35.88 -7.27 -31.79
N ASN A 32 -36.29 -6.20 -32.48
CA ASN A 32 -35.38 -5.22 -33.11
C ASN A 32 -35.44 -3.86 -32.39
N PHE A 33 -35.64 -3.89 -31.07
CA PHE A 33 -35.80 -2.69 -30.27
C PHE A 33 -34.68 -1.67 -30.49
N HIS A 34 -35.08 -0.43 -30.78
CA HIS A 34 -34.19 0.72 -30.72
C HIS A 34 -34.13 1.22 -29.28
N PHE A 35 -32.95 1.13 -28.65
CA PHE A 35 -32.68 1.65 -27.33
C PHE A 35 -32.53 3.18 -27.41
N PRO A 36 -33.47 3.99 -26.89
CA PRO A 36 -33.50 5.43 -27.16
C PRO A 36 -32.41 6.22 -26.41
N ASP A 37 -32.08 7.40 -26.94
CA ASP A 37 -31.12 8.33 -26.32
C ASP A 37 -31.40 8.56 -24.82
N ASN A 38 -30.34 8.50 -24.01
CA ASN A 38 -30.36 8.74 -22.57
C ASN A 38 -31.33 7.83 -21.77
N ALA A 39 -31.76 6.71 -22.36
CA ALA A 39 -32.63 5.75 -21.68
C ALA A 39 -31.83 4.82 -20.76
N THR A 40 -32.43 4.49 -19.61
CA THR A 40 -32.03 3.35 -18.79
C THR A 40 -33.03 2.22 -18.99
N VAL A 41 -32.60 1.15 -19.67
CA VAL A 41 -33.43 0.01 -20.03
C VAL A 41 -33.13 -1.15 -19.11
N CYS A 42 -34.12 -1.58 -18.33
CA CYS A 42 -33.97 -2.65 -17.34
C CYS A 42 -34.62 -3.94 -17.81
N LEU A 43 -33.83 -5.02 -17.79
CA LEU A 43 -34.19 -6.33 -18.30
C LEU A 43 -34.22 -7.32 -17.13
N SER A 44 -35.40 -7.82 -16.80
CA SER A 44 -35.69 -8.67 -15.62
C SER A 44 -36.39 -9.99 -15.97
N SER A 45 -36.57 -10.25 -17.26
CA SER A 45 -37.06 -11.50 -17.82
C SER A 45 -36.17 -11.90 -18.97
N ASN A 46 -36.09 -13.20 -19.30
CA ASN A 46 -35.28 -13.66 -20.42
C ASN A 46 -35.78 -13.06 -21.74
N MET A 47 -34.88 -12.55 -22.58
CA MET A 47 -35.22 -11.91 -23.84
C MET A 47 -34.18 -12.15 -24.92
N THR A 48 -34.61 -12.01 -26.16
CA THR A 48 -33.74 -12.11 -27.34
C THR A 48 -33.97 -10.91 -28.24
N PHE A 49 -32.89 -10.22 -28.58
CA PHE A 49 -32.87 -9.17 -29.57
C PHE A 49 -32.13 -9.64 -30.82
N ASN A 50 -32.75 -9.44 -31.97
CA ASN A 50 -32.21 -9.83 -33.25
C ASN A 50 -31.23 -8.77 -33.74
N ASN A 51 -31.70 -7.55 -34.00
CA ASN A 51 -30.88 -6.44 -34.51
C ASN A 51 -31.09 -5.18 -33.63
N PRO A 52 -30.52 -5.14 -32.43
CA PRO A 52 -30.64 -3.96 -31.58
C PRO A 52 -29.91 -2.76 -32.21
N SER A 53 -30.45 -1.56 -31.99
CA SER A 53 -29.74 -0.32 -32.25
C SER A 53 -29.75 0.56 -31.01
N PHE A 54 -28.68 1.29 -30.79
CA PHE A 54 -28.47 2.07 -29.57
C PHE A 54 -28.35 3.55 -29.92
N GLY A 55 -29.19 4.36 -29.30
CA GLY A 55 -29.08 5.81 -29.25
C GLY A 55 -27.87 6.27 -28.44
N ALA A 56 -27.73 7.57 -28.25
CA ALA A 56 -26.66 8.16 -27.48
C ALA A 56 -26.85 7.92 -25.97
N ASN A 57 -25.78 7.51 -25.27
CA ASN A 57 -25.74 7.38 -23.81
C ASN A 57 -26.78 6.43 -23.22
N VAL A 58 -27.06 5.32 -23.91
CA VAL A 58 -27.98 4.28 -23.42
C VAL A 58 -27.33 3.49 -22.28
N LYS A 59 -28.10 3.23 -21.23
CA LYS A 59 -27.74 2.25 -20.20
C LYS A 59 -28.66 1.04 -20.25
N VAL A 60 -28.11 -0.16 -20.37
CA VAL A 60 -28.83 -1.43 -20.29
C VAL A 60 -28.44 -2.13 -19.01
N CYS A 61 -29.42 -2.45 -18.16
CA CYS A 61 -29.21 -3.23 -16.95
C CYS A 61 -29.87 -4.60 -17.08
N ILE A 62 -29.09 -5.66 -16.91
CA ILE A 62 -29.53 -7.05 -16.97
C ILE A 62 -29.54 -7.60 -15.55
N ALA A 63 -30.74 -7.82 -15.00
CA ALA A 63 -30.91 -8.27 -13.62
C ALA A 63 -30.38 -9.69 -13.39
N SER A 64 -30.02 -10.01 -12.15
CA SER A 64 -29.59 -11.36 -11.79
C SER A 64 -30.64 -12.43 -12.15
N GLY A 65 -30.18 -13.60 -12.60
CA GLY A 65 -31.04 -14.69 -13.08
C GLY A 65 -31.71 -14.45 -14.44
N THR A 66 -31.48 -13.30 -15.07
CA THR A 66 -32.00 -12.97 -16.41
C THR A 66 -30.96 -13.25 -17.48
N THR A 67 -31.37 -13.89 -18.58
CA THR A 67 -30.54 -14.06 -19.78
C THR A 67 -31.05 -13.18 -20.91
N VAL A 68 -30.19 -12.30 -21.42
CA VAL A 68 -30.46 -11.46 -22.59
C VAL A 68 -29.56 -11.91 -23.71
N THR A 69 -30.16 -12.31 -24.84
CA THR A 69 -29.43 -12.79 -26.01
C THR A 69 -29.44 -11.74 -27.11
N PHE A 70 -28.27 -11.33 -27.60
CA PHE A 70 -28.14 -10.55 -28.83
C PHE A 70 -27.70 -11.45 -29.97
N GLN A 71 -28.49 -11.49 -31.05
CA GLN A 71 -28.22 -12.38 -32.17
C GLN A 71 -27.34 -11.78 -33.25
N ASN A 72 -27.43 -10.47 -33.50
CA ASN A 72 -26.62 -9.78 -34.50
C ASN A 72 -25.86 -8.59 -33.89
N ASN A 73 -25.12 -7.89 -34.75
CA ASN A 73 -24.23 -6.80 -34.37
C ASN A 73 -24.92 -5.74 -33.49
N ILE A 74 -24.16 -5.22 -32.54
CA ILE A 74 -24.55 -4.05 -31.74
C ILE A 74 -24.14 -2.81 -32.53
N SER A 75 -25.13 -2.05 -32.97
CA SER A 75 -24.94 -0.77 -33.66
C SER A 75 -25.27 0.40 -32.73
N GLY A 76 -24.41 1.41 -32.67
CA GLY A 76 -24.60 2.58 -31.82
C GLY A 76 -24.23 3.87 -32.52
N VAL A 77 -24.44 4.97 -31.81
CA VAL A 77 -24.03 6.30 -32.26
C VAL A 77 -22.52 6.48 -32.03
N ASN A 78 -21.80 6.99 -33.03
CA ASN A 78 -20.38 7.29 -32.90
C ASN A 78 -20.14 8.28 -31.75
N ASN A 79 -19.09 8.06 -30.95
CA ASN A 79 -18.71 8.93 -29.83
C ASN A 79 -19.76 9.03 -28.72
N ALA A 80 -20.63 8.03 -28.59
CA ALA A 80 -21.62 7.95 -27.53
C ALA A 80 -21.57 6.57 -26.87
N MET A 81 -21.30 6.56 -25.57
CA MET A 81 -21.08 5.34 -24.81
C MET A 81 -22.39 4.58 -24.59
N THR A 82 -22.37 3.29 -24.88
CA THR A 82 -23.43 2.34 -24.51
C THR A 82 -22.97 1.57 -23.28
N TYR A 83 -23.74 1.68 -22.19
CA TYR A 83 -23.43 1.06 -20.91
C TYR A 83 -24.19 -0.26 -20.75
N PHE A 84 -23.50 -1.31 -20.31
CA PHE A 84 -24.08 -2.60 -19.94
C PHE A 84 -23.71 -2.92 -18.49
N ASP A 85 -24.71 -2.89 -17.61
CA ASP A 85 -24.61 -3.39 -16.24
C ASP A 85 -25.14 -4.83 -16.23
N VAL A 86 -24.24 -5.80 -16.13
CA VAL A 86 -24.56 -7.22 -16.30
C VAL A 86 -24.52 -7.92 -14.93
N HIS A 87 -25.69 -8.08 -14.29
CA HIS A 87 -25.85 -8.93 -13.09
C HIS A 87 -26.34 -10.33 -13.41
N GLY A 88 -27.02 -10.51 -14.55
CA GLY A 88 -27.45 -11.78 -15.12
C GLY A 88 -26.50 -12.27 -16.22
N THR A 89 -27.03 -12.76 -17.33
CA THR A 89 -26.23 -13.25 -18.46
C THR A 89 -26.50 -12.42 -19.71
N LEU A 90 -25.43 -11.86 -20.27
CA LEU A 90 -25.38 -11.30 -21.61
C LEU A 90 -24.84 -12.37 -22.56
N LEU A 91 -25.68 -12.88 -23.44
CA LEU A 91 -25.35 -13.96 -24.36
C LEU A 91 -25.30 -13.44 -25.80
N PHE A 92 -24.31 -13.86 -26.56
CA PHE A 92 -24.25 -13.62 -28.00
C PHE A 92 -24.36 -14.93 -28.76
N SER A 93 -25.27 -15.01 -29.75
CA SER A 93 -25.54 -16.28 -30.44
C SER A 93 -24.62 -16.57 -31.63
N GLN A 94 -23.80 -15.61 -32.04
CA GLN A 94 -22.85 -15.71 -33.14
C GLN A 94 -21.72 -14.68 -32.92
N ALA A 95 -20.70 -14.68 -33.78
CA ALA A 95 -19.67 -13.64 -33.76
C ALA A 95 -20.29 -12.23 -33.91
N ILE A 96 -19.87 -11.29 -33.07
CA ILE A 96 -20.41 -9.94 -33.00
C ILE A 96 -19.32 -8.93 -33.31
N THR A 97 -19.65 -7.97 -34.17
CA THR A 97 -18.92 -6.72 -34.29
C THR A 97 -19.71 -5.62 -33.60
N VAL A 98 -19.10 -4.98 -32.61
CA VAL A 98 -19.65 -3.81 -31.95
C VAL A 98 -18.98 -2.57 -32.49
N VAL A 99 -19.77 -1.71 -33.12
CA VAL A 99 -19.30 -0.42 -33.67
C VAL A 99 -19.57 0.76 -32.73
N ALA A 100 -20.34 0.54 -31.67
CA ALA A 100 -20.59 1.51 -30.63
C ALA A 100 -19.41 1.61 -29.66
N ASP A 101 -19.23 2.78 -29.04
CA ASP A 101 -18.40 2.89 -27.84
C ASP A 101 -19.08 2.11 -26.70
N LEU A 102 -18.32 1.29 -26.00
CA LEU A 102 -18.84 0.37 -25.00
C LEU A 102 -18.31 0.66 -23.61
N ASN A 103 -19.18 0.48 -22.62
CA ASN A 103 -18.81 0.35 -21.23
C ASN A 103 -19.56 -0.84 -20.63
N VAL A 104 -18.85 -1.93 -20.40
CA VAL A 104 -19.43 -3.16 -19.89
C VAL A 104 -18.93 -3.39 -18.47
N HIS A 105 -19.83 -3.37 -17.49
CA HIS A 105 -19.56 -3.79 -16.12
C HIS A 105 -20.23 -5.14 -15.89
N VAL A 106 -19.42 -6.18 -15.80
CA VAL A 106 -19.86 -7.53 -15.43
C VAL A 106 -19.69 -7.67 -13.94
N PHE A 107 -20.80 -7.67 -13.20
CA PHE A 107 -20.79 -7.83 -11.76
C PHE A 107 -20.43 -9.26 -11.36
N SER A 108 -20.06 -9.49 -10.10
CA SER A 108 -19.68 -10.81 -9.58
C SER A 108 -20.72 -11.92 -9.78
N THR A 109 -22.01 -11.60 -9.94
CA THR A 109 -23.07 -12.58 -10.26
C THR A 109 -23.33 -12.74 -11.75
N GLY A 110 -22.75 -11.86 -12.57
CA GLY A 110 -23.05 -11.74 -13.98
C GLY A 110 -22.11 -12.53 -14.87
N SER A 111 -22.54 -12.76 -16.10
CA SER A 111 -21.71 -13.36 -17.14
C SER A 111 -21.92 -12.74 -18.51
N VAL A 112 -20.85 -12.70 -19.30
CA VAL A 112 -20.89 -12.42 -20.74
C VAL A 112 -20.37 -13.67 -21.44
N SER A 113 -21.14 -14.23 -22.37
CA SER A 113 -20.78 -15.50 -23.02
C SER A 113 -21.20 -15.57 -24.49
N MET A 114 -20.62 -16.50 -25.23
CA MET A 114 -20.99 -16.85 -26.61
C MET A 114 -21.66 -18.24 -26.64
N SER A 115 -22.80 -18.41 -27.32
CA SER A 115 -23.61 -19.64 -27.21
C SER A 115 -23.03 -20.89 -27.89
N SER A 116 -22.10 -20.76 -28.85
CA SER A 116 -21.24 -21.84 -29.37
C SER A 116 -20.40 -21.39 -30.57
N GLY A 117 -19.14 -21.83 -30.66
CA GLY A 117 -18.32 -21.83 -31.88
C GLY A 117 -17.53 -20.53 -32.11
N ASN A 118 -16.25 -20.50 -31.70
CA ASN A 118 -15.22 -19.47 -32.00
C ASN A 118 -15.78 -18.06 -32.24
N GLY A 119 -16.73 -17.62 -31.42
CA GLY A 119 -17.42 -16.37 -31.63
C GLY A 119 -16.45 -15.23 -31.40
N ASN A 120 -16.02 -14.58 -32.48
CA ASN A 120 -15.24 -13.36 -32.37
C ASN A 120 -16.13 -12.29 -31.74
N PHE A 121 -15.68 -11.73 -30.63
CA PHE A 121 -16.20 -10.49 -30.09
C PHE A 121 -15.26 -9.37 -30.55
N THR A 122 -15.68 -8.63 -31.56
CA THR A 122 -14.89 -7.56 -32.17
C THR A 122 -15.37 -6.20 -31.68
N MET A 123 -14.51 -5.47 -30.99
CA MET A 123 -14.79 -4.13 -30.46
C MET A 123 -14.16 -3.09 -31.38
N ASN A 124 -14.99 -2.42 -32.18
CA ASN A 124 -14.61 -1.37 -33.13
C ASN A 124 -15.08 0.04 -32.67
N GLY A 125 -15.73 0.14 -31.50
CA GLY A 125 -15.96 1.43 -30.85
C GLY A 125 -14.63 2.16 -30.60
N GLN A 126 -14.61 3.48 -30.72
CA GLN A 126 -13.40 4.27 -30.49
C GLN A 126 -12.99 4.24 -29.01
N GLN A 127 -13.95 4.12 -28.10
CA GLN A 127 -13.72 3.99 -26.66
C GLN A 127 -14.45 2.76 -26.11
N ASN A 128 -13.68 1.86 -25.51
CA ASN A 128 -14.21 0.62 -24.94
C ASN A 128 -13.69 0.43 -23.52
N ILE A 129 -14.60 0.16 -22.59
CA ILE A 129 -14.30 -0.11 -21.19
C ILE A 129 -14.93 -1.44 -20.80
N ILE A 130 -14.15 -2.31 -20.18
CA ILE A 130 -14.61 -3.55 -19.55
C ILE A 130 -14.14 -3.56 -18.11
N LEU A 131 -15.10 -3.60 -17.17
CA LEU A 131 -14.86 -3.91 -15.77
C LEU A 131 -15.46 -5.28 -15.47
N ASN A 132 -14.64 -6.26 -15.14
CA ASN A 132 -15.09 -7.63 -14.92
C ASN A 132 -14.87 -8.09 -13.48
N GLU A 133 -15.94 -8.33 -12.75
CA GLU A 133 -15.95 -9.01 -11.45
C GLU A 133 -16.53 -10.43 -11.53
N GLY A 134 -17.23 -10.74 -12.63
CA GLY A 134 -17.92 -12.01 -12.86
C GLY A 134 -17.17 -12.93 -13.83
N LEU A 135 -17.91 -13.48 -14.79
CA LEU A 135 -17.38 -14.39 -15.82
C LEU A 135 -17.52 -13.77 -17.22
N ILE A 136 -16.41 -13.64 -17.94
CA ILE A 136 -16.42 -13.37 -19.37
C ILE A 136 -15.86 -14.61 -20.07
N GLU A 137 -16.66 -15.22 -20.94
CA GLU A 137 -16.28 -16.41 -21.72
C GLU A 137 -16.48 -16.13 -23.22
N LEU A 138 -15.39 -15.96 -23.97
CA LEU A 138 -15.45 -15.64 -25.40
C LEU A 138 -14.66 -16.64 -26.24
N GLY A 139 -14.95 -16.70 -27.54
CA GLY A 139 -14.14 -17.47 -28.49
C GLY A 139 -12.85 -16.73 -28.82
N VAL A 140 -12.97 -15.55 -29.44
CA VAL A 140 -11.85 -14.66 -29.74
C VAL A 140 -12.24 -13.26 -29.28
N LEU A 141 -11.33 -12.55 -28.63
CA LEU A 141 -11.50 -11.12 -28.37
C LEU A 141 -10.63 -10.33 -29.34
N GLN A 142 -11.25 -9.47 -30.15
CA GLN A 142 -10.56 -8.66 -31.14
C GLN A 142 -10.85 -7.18 -30.88
N PHE A 143 -9.79 -6.38 -30.77
CA PHE A 143 -9.89 -4.93 -30.78
C PHE A 143 -9.55 -4.40 -32.18
N GLY A 144 -10.40 -3.51 -32.68
CA GLY A 144 -10.27 -2.91 -34.01
C GLY A 144 -9.23 -1.78 -34.08
N ASP A 145 -9.05 -1.24 -35.29
CA ASP A 145 -8.15 -0.13 -35.55
C ASP A 145 -8.59 1.17 -34.89
N ASN A 146 -7.60 1.92 -34.37
CA ASN A 146 -7.79 3.23 -33.74
C ASN A 146 -8.78 3.23 -32.57
N THR A 147 -8.81 2.11 -31.83
CA THR A 147 -9.65 1.94 -30.64
C THR A 147 -8.84 2.22 -29.36
N ASN A 148 -9.49 2.83 -28.37
CA ASN A 148 -8.95 2.99 -27.02
C ASN A 148 -9.69 2.04 -26.08
N ASN A 149 -8.97 1.06 -25.55
CA ASN A 149 -9.56 -0.03 -24.78
C ASN A 149 -8.99 -0.02 -23.36
N THR A 150 -9.87 -0.11 -22.38
CA THR A 150 -9.53 -0.21 -20.96
C THR A 150 -10.20 -1.43 -20.37
N ILE A 151 -9.44 -2.42 -19.92
CA ILE A 151 -9.95 -3.66 -19.35
C ILE A 151 -9.36 -3.82 -17.94
N ASP A 152 -10.23 -3.90 -16.94
CA ASP A 152 -9.85 -4.17 -15.54
C ASP A 152 -10.58 -5.44 -15.06
N ASN A 153 -9.81 -6.50 -14.84
CA ASN A 153 -10.32 -7.84 -14.54
C ASN A 153 -10.06 -8.21 -13.07
N TYR A 154 -11.14 -8.35 -12.31
CA TYR A 154 -11.18 -8.91 -10.94
C TYR A 154 -11.70 -10.34 -10.91
N GLY A 155 -12.52 -10.73 -11.90
CA GLY A 155 -13.16 -12.05 -12.02
C GLY A 155 -12.42 -13.00 -12.96
N THR A 156 -13.19 -13.82 -13.68
CA THR A 156 -12.68 -14.78 -14.67
C THR A 156 -12.85 -14.26 -16.09
N PHE A 157 -11.76 -14.27 -16.85
CA PHE A 157 -11.73 -13.95 -18.28
C PHE A 157 -11.23 -15.20 -19.04
N ASP A 158 -12.13 -15.98 -19.61
CA ASP A 158 -11.82 -17.21 -20.33
C ASP A 158 -11.99 -17.02 -21.84
N ILE A 159 -10.89 -17.15 -22.59
CA ILE A 159 -10.87 -16.98 -24.03
C ILE A 159 -10.45 -18.30 -24.67
N ASN A 160 -11.43 -18.95 -25.28
CA ASN A 160 -11.30 -20.22 -25.98
C ASN A 160 -10.57 -20.10 -27.34
N GLY A 161 -9.80 -19.03 -27.54
CA GLY A 161 -9.07 -18.71 -28.74
C GLY A 161 -8.10 -17.56 -28.49
N ASN A 162 -7.97 -16.65 -29.46
CA ASN A 162 -6.98 -15.57 -29.40
C ASN A 162 -7.53 -14.31 -28.71
N MET A 163 -6.62 -13.55 -28.11
CA MET A 163 -6.85 -12.13 -27.83
C MET A 163 -5.95 -11.31 -28.75
N ASN A 164 -6.56 -10.45 -29.57
CA ASN A 164 -5.88 -9.75 -30.65
C ASN A 164 -6.10 -8.24 -30.53
N MET A 165 -5.01 -7.49 -30.52
CA MET A 165 -5.03 -6.05 -30.68
C MET A 165 -4.52 -5.70 -32.08
N SER A 166 -5.23 -4.82 -32.78
CA SER A 166 -4.72 -4.29 -34.05
C SER A 166 -3.52 -3.38 -33.82
N ASN A 167 -2.76 -3.05 -34.86
CA ASN A 167 -1.52 -2.29 -34.70
C ASN A 167 -1.72 -0.87 -34.14
N SER A 168 -2.86 -0.23 -34.43
CA SER A 168 -3.16 1.14 -33.96
C SER A 168 -4.10 1.19 -32.75
N ALA A 169 -4.49 0.05 -32.19
CA ALA A 169 -5.29 0.00 -30.98
C ALA A 169 -4.43 0.39 -29.76
N VAL A 170 -4.95 1.24 -28.87
CA VAL A 170 -4.35 1.54 -27.57
C VAL A 170 -5.09 0.71 -26.53
N THR A 171 -4.44 -0.31 -25.96
CA THR A 171 -5.10 -1.20 -24.99
C THR A 171 -4.40 -1.15 -23.65
N LYS A 172 -5.13 -0.77 -22.61
CA LYS A 172 -4.72 -0.84 -21.22
C LYS A 172 -5.45 -1.98 -20.56
N PHE A 173 -4.72 -3.04 -20.23
CA PHE A 173 -5.30 -4.25 -19.68
C PHE A 173 -4.68 -4.52 -18.32
N ARG A 174 -5.52 -4.71 -17.30
CA ARG A 174 -5.08 -5.07 -15.95
C ARG A 174 -5.83 -6.27 -15.42
N ASN A 175 -5.10 -7.31 -15.06
CA ASN A 175 -5.56 -8.44 -14.29
C ASN A 175 -5.22 -8.23 -12.81
N ARG A 176 -6.22 -8.01 -11.97
CA ARG A 176 -6.09 -7.73 -10.53
C ARG A 176 -5.72 -8.99 -9.77
N SER A 177 -5.36 -8.86 -8.49
CA SER A 177 -4.87 -9.99 -7.67
C SER A 177 -5.86 -11.14 -7.52
N SER A 178 -7.17 -10.87 -7.57
CA SER A 178 -8.22 -11.91 -7.59
C SER A 178 -8.53 -12.45 -8.99
N GLY A 179 -8.05 -11.77 -10.03
CA GLY A 179 -8.41 -12.03 -11.42
C GLY A 179 -7.70 -13.27 -11.98
N PHE A 180 -8.46 -14.02 -12.76
CA PHE A 180 -7.99 -15.19 -13.48
C PHE A 180 -8.24 -15.03 -14.98
N ILE A 181 -7.22 -15.32 -15.78
CA ILE A 181 -7.30 -15.27 -17.24
C ILE A 181 -6.81 -16.59 -17.80
N SER A 182 -7.64 -17.18 -18.66
CA SER A 182 -7.34 -18.39 -19.41
C SER A 182 -7.40 -18.06 -20.90
N LEU A 183 -6.35 -18.39 -21.65
CA LEU A 183 -6.30 -18.25 -23.10
C LEU A 183 -5.90 -19.59 -23.71
N THR A 184 -6.72 -20.14 -24.60
CA THR A 184 -6.31 -21.35 -25.33
C THR A 184 -5.45 -21.01 -26.56
N GLY A 185 -5.69 -19.84 -27.16
CA GLY A 185 -4.95 -19.33 -28.32
C GLY A 185 -3.85 -18.33 -27.96
N ASN A 186 -3.34 -17.63 -28.98
CA ASN A 186 -2.27 -16.65 -28.83
C ASN A 186 -2.80 -15.32 -28.29
N TYR A 187 -1.96 -14.65 -27.53
CA TYR A 187 -2.10 -13.24 -27.21
C TYR A 187 -1.25 -12.42 -28.18
N SER A 188 -1.88 -11.53 -28.95
CA SER A 188 -1.20 -10.68 -29.95
C SER A 188 -1.30 -9.22 -29.55
N ASN A 189 -0.20 -8.68 -29.03
CA ASN A 189 -0.10 -7.29 -28.58
C ASN A 189 0.41 -6.36 -29.70
N ASN A 190 0.54 -5.07 -29.38
CA ASN A 190 1.11 -4.01 -30.21
C ASN A 190 1.94 -3.02 -29.36
N GLU A 191 2.60 -2.07 -30.03
CA GLU A 191 3.49 -1.07 -29.42
C GLU A 191 2.81 -0.02 -28.51
N ASN A 192 1.48 0.09 -28.57
CA ASN A 192 0.71 1.11 -27.87
C ASN A 192 0.02 0.59 -26.60
N SER A 193 0.27 -0.66 -26.24
CA SER A 193 -0.56 -1.39 -25.28
C SER A 193 0.23 -1.81 -24.04
N VAL A 194 -0.41 -1.64 -22.90
CA VAL A 194 0.15 -1.92 -21.56
C VAL A 194 -0.65 -3.05 -20.93
N TYR A 195 0.06 -4.04 -20.42
CA TYR A 195 -0.52 -5.24 -19.84
C TYR A 195 -0.01 -5.47 -18.43
N ILE A 196 -0.91 -5.44 -17.45
CA ILE A 196 -0.60 -5.58 -16.04
C ILE A 196 -1.17 -6.90 -15.53
N ASN A 197 -0.35 -7.72 -14.89
CA ASN A 197 -0.78 -8.94 -14.23
C ASN A 197 -0.38 -8.99 -12.76
N CYS A 198 -1.38 -9.00 -11.90
CA CYS A 198 -1.24 -9.14 -10.46
C CYS A 198 -1.94 -10.41 -9.94
N GLY A 199 -2.81 -11.00 -10.74
CA GLY A 199 -3.49 -12.27 -10.47
C GLY A 199 -2.82 -13.44 -11.18
N THR A 200 -3.62 -14.26 -11.86
CA THR A 200 -3.12 -15.41 -12.61
C THR A 200 -3.51 -15.33 -14.09
N ILE A 201 -2.54 -15.57 -14.96
CA ILE A 201 -2.73 -15.76 -16.40
C ILE A 201 -2.15 -17.09 -16.81
N ILE A 202 -2.94 -17.85 -17.55
CA ILE A 202 -2.53 -19.08 -18.19
C ILE A 202 -2.89 -18.98 -19.66
N SER A 203 -1.88 -18.82 -20.51
CA SER A 203 -1.99 -19.01 -21.96
C SER A 203 -1.45 -20.40 -22.32
N ASN A 204 -2.23 -21.18 -23.06
CA ASN A 204 -1.76 -22.47 -23.60
C ASN A 204 -0.88 -22.32 -24.84
N SER A 205 -0.80 -21.11 -25.39
CA SER A 205 -0.02 -20.80 -26.59
C SER A 205 1.05 -19.74 -26.30
N GLY A 206 1.65 -19.17 -27.35
CA GLY A 206 2.63 -18.09 -27.22
C GLY A 206 2.01 -16.77 -26.81
N PHE A 207 2.88 -15.85 -26.38
CA PHE A 207 2.51 -14.48 -26.05
C PHE A 207 3.40 -13.53 -26.84
N ASN A 208 2.79 -12.76 -27.75
CA ASN A 208 3.52 -11.84 -28.60
C ASN A 208 3.37 -10.40 -28.10
N ILE A 209 4.48 -9.77 -27.75
CA ILE A 209 4.54 -8.43 -27.13
C ILE A 209 4.56 -7.32 -28.19
N ASN A 210 5.20 -7.53 -29.34
CA ASN A 210 5.18 -6.60 -30.48
C ASN A 210 5.41 -5.11 -30.11
N GLY A 211 6.31 -4.82 -29.17
CA GLY A 211 6.66 -3.46 -28.74
C GLY A 211 5.87 -2.92 -27.54
N GLY A 212 4.89 -3.65 -27.03
CA GLY A 212 4.13 -3.26 -25.83
C GLY A 212 4.87 -3.56 -24.52
N SER A 213 4.21 -3.27 -23.40
CA SER A 213 4.79 -3.45 -22.05
C SER A 213 4.01 -4.46 -21.20
N ILE A 214 4.71 -5.35 -20.51
CA ILE A 214 4.16 -6.25 -19.50
C ILE A 214 4.70 -5.91 -18.11
N TYR A 215 3.82 -5.76 -17.13
CA TYR A 215 4.17 -5.65 -15.72
C TYR A 215 3.55 -6.83 -14.96
N ASN A 216 4.38 -7.75 -14.48
CA ASN A 216 3.93 -8.97 -13.81
C ASN A 216 4.35 -8.97 -12.32
N THR A 217 3.39 -8.92 -11.41
CA THR A 217 3.56 -9.15 -9.97
C THR A 217 2.90 -10.45 -9.51
N GLY A 218 2.03 -11.03 -10.34
CA GLY A 218 1.34 -12.30 -10.09
C GLY A 218 1.99 -13.51 -10.76
N THR A 219 1.16 -14.46 -11.18
CA THR A 219 1.58 -15.65 -11.94
C THR A 219 1.22 -15.48 -13.41
N PHE A 220 2.21 -15.56 -14.28
CA PHE A 220 2.06 -15.53 -15.72
C PHE A 220 2.64 -16.81 -16.32
N THR A 221 1.83 -17.56 -17.06
CA THR A 221 2.26 -18.76 -17.76
C THR A 221 1.91 -18.69 -19.24
N ALA A 222 2.90 -18.91 -20.11
CA ALA A 222 2.71 -19.08 -21.54
C ALA A 222 3.17 -20.48 -21.99
N GLY A 223 2.26 -21.21 -22.65
CA GLY A 223 2.50 -22.54 -23.20
C GLY A 223 3.37 -22.57 -24.47
N GLY A 224 3.73 -21.40 -24.99
CA GLY A 224 4.57 -21.25 -26.18
C GLY A 224 5.58 -20.11 -26.05
N ASP A 225 6.12 -19.70 -27.19
CA ASP A 225 7.16 -18.68 -27.28
C ASP A 225 6.69 -17.30 -26.78
N ILE A 226 7.61 -16.54 -26.20
CA ILE A 226 7.47 -15.11 -25.93
C ILE A 226 8.23 -14.36 -27.02
N ASN A 227 7.51 -13.61 -27.84
CA ASN A 227 8.12 -12.82 -28.92
C ASN A 227 8.16 -11.33 -28.53
N LEU A 228 9.38 -10.77 -28.47
CA LEU A 228 9.63 -9.37 -28.11
C LEU A 228 9.93 -8.48 -29.32
N SER A 229 9.49 -8.89 -30.52
CA SER A 229 9.61 -8.06 -31.72
C SER A 229 8.95 -6.68 -31.55
N GLY A 230 9.21 -5.74 -32.47
CA GLY A 230 8.74 -4.35 -32.36
C GLY A 230 9.72 -3.45 -31.61
N ASN A 231 9.60 -2.13 -31.79
CA ASN A 231 10.41 -1.18 -31.03
C ASN A 231 9.90 -1.16 -29.57
N SER A 232 10.76 -0.92 -28.58
CA SER A 232 10.36 -0.70 -27.18
C SER A 232 9.56 -1.83 -26.48
N SER A 233 9.77 -3.11 -26.81
CA SER A 233 9.18 -4.20 -26.02
C SER A 233 9.70 -4.19 -24.58
N GLU A 234 8.79 -4.25 -23.60
CA GLU A 234 9.16 -4.20 -22.19
C GLU A 234 8.53 -5.35 -21.40
N ILE A 235 9.32 -6.01 -20.56
CA ILE A 235 8.87 -6.95 -19.54
C ILE A 235 9.47 -6.54 -18.20
N TYR A 236 8.60 -6.23 -17.24
CA TYR A 236 8.94 -6.02 -15.84
C TYR A 236 8.35 -7.15 -15.00
N ASN A 237 9.19 -8.11 -14.61
CA ASN A 237 8.78 -9.25 -13.80
C ASN A 237 9.23 -9.12 -12.34
N PHE A 238 8.24 -8.99 -11.45
CA PHE A 238 8.38 -9.02 -10.00
C PHE A 238 7.76 -10.28 -9.38
N GLY A 239 6.92 -11.00 -10.13
CA GLY A 239 6.23 -12.21 -9.70
C GLY A 239 6.84 -13.49 -10.27
N VAL A 240 5.97 -14.40 -10.73
CA VAL A 240 6.36 -15.61 -11.44
C VAL A 240 6.00 -15.47 -12.91
N PHE A 241 6.99 -15.54 -13.79
CA PHE A 241 6.81 -15.55 -15.23
C PHE A 241 7.39 -16.85 -15.79
N THR A 242 6.52 -17.66 -16.41
CA THR A 242 6.88 -18.96 -16.96
C THR A 242 6.51 -19.02 -18.43
N SER A 243 7.44 -19.47 -19.27
CA SER A 243 7.17 -19.88 -20.64
C SER A 243 7.75 -21.27 -20.89
N THR A 244 6.95 -22.17 -21.47
CA THR A 244 7.46 -23.46 -21.97
C THR A 244 8.11 -23.35 -23.34
N GLY A 245 7.95 -22.20 -24.01
CA GLY A 245 8.63 -21.86 -25.25
C GLY A 245 9.87 -20.99 -25.03
N ASN A 246 10.42 -20.52 -26.14
CA ASN A 246 11.59 -19.66 -26.18
C ASN A 246 11.18 -18.19 -26.02
N MET A 247 12.09 -17.40 -25.46
CA MET A 247 12.06 -15.95 -25.58
C MET A 247 12.89 -15.56 -26.81
N ASN A 248 12.28 -14.87 -27.78
CA ASN A 248 12.87 -14.60 -29.10
C ASN A 248 12.74 -13.14 -29.54
N ASN A 249 13.57 -12.75 -30.50
CA ASN A 249 13.50 -11.49 -31.27
C ASN A 249 13.48 -10.21 -30.42
N ALA A 250 14.12 -10.23 -29.26
CA ALA A 250 14.24 -9.03 -28.43
C ALA A 250 15.26 -8.06 -29.06
N PRO A 251 14.84 -6.88 -29.56
CA PRO A 251 15.77 -5.88 -30.07
C PRO A 251 16.68 -5.36 -28.94
N SER A 252 17.80 -4.72 -29.27
CA SER A 252 18.79 -4.31 -28.27
C SER A 252 18.27 -3.31 -27.23
N ASP A 253 17.24 -2.54 -27.57
CA ASP A 253 16.56 -1.55 -26.74
C ASP A 253 15.36 -2.11 -25.95
N ALA A 254 14.99 -3.39 -26.15
CA ALA A 254 13.95 -4.00 -25.34
C ALA A 254 14.38 -4.10 -23.87
N VAL A 255 13.42 -3.93 -22.97
CA VAL A 255 13.63 -4.01 -21.53
C VAL A 255 13.20 -5.38 -21.04
N ILE A 256 14.12 -6.13 -20.46
CA ILE A 256 13.81 -7.38 -19.75
C ILE A 256 14.29 -7.20 -18.31
N TYR A 257 13.40 -6.72 -17.45
CA TYR A 257 13.66 -6.54 -16.04
C TYR A 257 13.11 -7.73 -15.23
N ASN A 258 13.95 -8.33 -14.38
CA ASN A 258 13.56 -9.44 -13.53
C ASN A 258 14.04 -9.26 -12.09
N GLU A 259 13.10 -9.12 -11.16
CA GLU A 259 13.28 -9.20 -9.71
C GLU A 259 12.60 -10.44 -9.12
N GLY A 260 11.66 -11.05 -9.86
CA GLY A 260 10.97 -12.28 -9.46
C GLY A 260 11.62 -13.57 -9.96
N LYS A 261 10.78 -14.57 -10.25
CA LYS A 261 11.18 -15.81 -10.93
C LYS A 261 10.82 -15.74 -12.41
N LEU A 262 11.81 -15.91 -13.28
CA LEU A 262 11.63 -16.12 -14.72
C LEU A 262 12.03 -17.56 -15.07
N PHE A 263 11.12 -18.30 -15.68
CA PHE A 263 11.39 -19.62 -16.25
C PHE A 263 11.08 -19.60 -17.75
N ILE A 264 12.03 -20.00 -18.58
CA ILE A 264 11.86 -20.06 -20.04
C ILE A 264 12.52 -21.31 -20.60
N ASN A 265 12.10 -21.76 -21.79
CA ASN A 265 12.83 -22.83 -22.46
C ASN A 265 14.24 -22.39 -22.85
N GLN A 266 14.36 -21.26 -23.52
CA GLN A 266 15.63 -20.68 -23.97
C GLN A 266 15.44 -19.18 -24.20
N TYR A 267 16.48 -18.37 -24.01
CA TYR A 267 16.54 -17.03 -24.59
C TYR A 267 17.49 -17.06 -25.78
N GLN A 268 17.00 -16.73 -26.97
CA GLN A 268 17.77 -16.81 -28.21
C GLN A 268 17.40 -15.69 -29.19
N GLY A 269 18.32 -15.37 -30.11
CA GLY A 269 18.04 -14.46 -31.23
C GLY A 269 17.73 -13.01 -30.83
N GLY A 270 17.93 -12.65 -29.56
CA GLY A 270 17.79 -11.30 -29.04
C GLY A 270 19.13 -10.68 -28.65
N ASN A 271 19.18 -9.36 -28.62
CA ASN A 271 20.33 -8.58 -28.13
C ASN A 271 20.03 -7.84 -26.83
N ALA A 272 18.77 -7.84 -26.37
CA ALA A 272 18.35 -7.14 -25.15
C ALA A 272 19.12 -7.61 -23.91
N ALA A 273 19.44 -6.65 -23.04
CA ALA A 273 19.98 -6.94 -21.72
C ALA A 273 18.91 -7.57 -20.83
N ILE A 274 19.32 -8.49 -19.96
CA ILE A 274 18.47 -8.91 -18.83
C ILE A 274 18.96 -8.18 -17.59
N VAL A 275 18.09 -7.31 -17.07
CA VAL A 275 18.40 -6.39 -16.00
C VAL A 275 17.78 -6.90 -14.70
N GLY A 276 18.59 -7.03 -13.66
CA GLY A 276 18.09 -7.33 -12.32
C GLY A 276 17.91 -6.06 -11.47
N PRO A 277 17.49 -6.22 -10.21
CA PRO A 277 17.30 -5.08 -9.31
C PRO A 277 18.61 -4.35 -9.04
N LEU A 278 18.57 -3.02 -8.86
CA LEU A 278 19.77 -2.23 -8.53
C LEU A 278 20.26 -2.48 -7.10
N SER A 279 19.35 -2.69 -6.15
CA SER A 279 19.68 -2.94 -4.75
C SER A 279 20.25 -4.34 -4.56
N PRO A 280 21.41 -4.51 -3.88
CA PRO A 280 21.99 -5.83 -3.60
C PRO A 280 21.19 -6.65 -2.57
N SER A 281 20.23 -6.03 -1.88
CA SER A 281 19.27 -6.71 -0.98
C SER A 281 18.16 -7.45 -1.72
N LYS A 282 18.10 -7.30 -3.05
CA LYS A 282 17.15 -7.94 -3.96
C LYS A 282 17.92 -8.76 -4.99
N LYS A 283 17.28 -9.80 -5.53
CA LYS A 283 17.88 -10.64 -6.58
C LYS A 283 16.80 -11.24 -7.48
N GLY A 284 17.01 -11.16 -8.78
CA GLY A 284 16.15 -11.83 -9.77
C GLY A 284 16.64 -13.23 -10.08
N TYR A 285 15.72 -14.18 -10.21
CA TYR A 285 16.03 -15.60 -10.44
C TYR A 285 15.58 -16.03 -11.82
N ILE A 286 16.49 -16.60 -12.60
CA ILE A 286 16.26 -17.00 -13.99
C ILE A 286 16.62 -18.47 -14.15
N GLU A 287 15.66 -19.26 -14.60
CA GLU A 287 15.82 -20.69 -14.85
C GLU A 287 15.54 -21.00 -16.33
N VAL A 288 16.46 -21.74 -16.96
CA VAL A 288 16.39 -22.06 -18.40
C VAL A 288 16.56 -23.55 -18.70
N ASN A 289 15.72 -24.10 -19.59
CA ASN A 289 15.82 -25.49 -20.04
C ASN A 289 16.94 -25.73 -21.05
N ASN A 290 17.25 -24.76 -21.91
CA ASN A 290 18.33 -24.74 -22.92
C ASN A 290 19.25 -23.54 -22.69
N ALA A 291 20.51 -23.64 -23.11
CA ALA A 291 21.49 -22.58 -22.90
C ALA A 291 21.07 -21.30 -23.63
N ILE A 292 21.24 -20.15 -22.99
CA ILE A 292 20.97 -18.83 -23.56
C ILE A 292 21.95 -18.57 -24.71
N GLN A 293 21.42 -18.13 -25.85
CA GLN A 293 22.15 -17.86 -27.09
C GLN A 293 21.94 -16.42 -27.53
N VAL A 294 22.76 -15.51 -26.99
CA VAL A 294 22.71 -14.06 -27.24
C VAL A 294 24.08 -13.52 -27.65
N ASN A 295 24.09 -12.40 -28.36
CA ASN A 295 25.32 -11.74 -28.81
C ASN A 295 25.52 -10.41 -28.09
N ASN A 296 26.61 -10.26 -27.34
CA ASN A 296 27.03 -9.02 -26.69
C ASN A 296 25.98 -8.37 -25.76
N SER A 297 25.05 -9.15 -25.21
CA SER A 297 24.06 -8.67 -24.24
C SER A 297 24.68 -8.47 -22.85
N VAL A 298 24.12 -7.53 -22.09
CA VAL A 298 24.48 -7.28 -20.69
C VAL A 298 23.55 -8.07 -19.77
N MET A 299 24.10 -8.65 -18.70
CA MET A 299 23.36 -9.43 -17.72
C MET A 299 23.61 -8.86 -16.32
N GLY A 300 22.54 -8.56 -15.58
CA GLY A 300 22.60 -8.08 -14.20
C GLY A 300 22.21 -6.61 -14.03
N PRO A 301 22.53 -5.98 -12.88
CA PRO A 301 23.16 -6.57 -11.70
C PRO A 301 22.21 -7.51 -10.95
N ASN A 302 22.71 -8.19 -9.91
CA ASN A 302 21.90 -8.94 -8.93
C ASN A 302 20.95 -9.99 -9.55
N LEU A 303 21.45 -10.80 -10.48
CA LEU A 303 20.72 -11.94 -11.06
C LEU A 303 21.32 -13.27 -10.61
N ASP A 304 20.50 -14.31 -10.57
CA ASP A 304 20.93 -15.70 -10.44
C ASP A 304 20.43 -16.50 -11.65
N PHE A 305 21.35 -17.21 -12.31
CA PHE A 305 21.02 -18.05 -13.46
C PHE A 305 21.14 -19.53 -13.12
N LYS A 306 20.14 -20.31 -13.51
CA LYS A 306 20.10 -21.76 -13.29
C LYS A 306 19.71 -22.49 -14.56
N ARG A 307 20.40 -23.60 -14.84
CA ARG A 307 19.96 -24.63 -15.78
C ARG A 307 18.93 -25.52 -15.10
N SER A 308 17.80 -25.80 -15.75
CA SER A 308 16.82 -26.78 -15.24
C SER A 308 17.43 -28.17 -15.13
N THR A 309 18.41 -28.49 -15.98
CA THR A 309 19.15 -29.75 -15.99
C THR A 309 20.64 -29.53 -16.21
N GLY A 310 21.47 -30.27 -15.46
CA GLY A 310 22.93 -30.18 -15.52
C GLY A 310 23.53 -29.07 -14.64
N ALA A 311 24.84 -28.85 -14.78
CA ALA A 311 25.55 -27.83 -14.00
C ALA A 311 25.22 -26.41 -14.49
N SER A 312 25.17 -25.46 -13.56
CA SER A 312 24.95 -24.03 -13.84
C SER A 312 26.25 -23.26 -13.62
N ASN A 313 26.87 -22.79 -14.70
CA ASN A 313 28.03 -21.91 -14.69
C ASN A 313 28.00 -21.06 -15.99
N PRO A 314 28.88 -20.05 -16.14
CA PRO A 314 28.88 -19.20 -17.33
C PRO A 314 28.89 -19.97 -18.66
N SER A 315 29.70 -21.02 -18.77
CA SER A 315 29.86 -21.81 -20.01
C SER A 315 28.66 -22.71 -20.33
N THR A 316 27.88 -23.12 -19.32
CA THR A 316 26.71 -23.97 -19.52
C THR A 316 25.42 -23.17 -19.68
N VAL A 317 25.30 -22.02 -19.01
CA VAL A 317 24.14 -21.12 -19.14
C VAL A 317 24.24 -20.31 -20.44
N PHE A 318 25.42 -19.85 -20.85
CA PHE A 318 25.62 -18.99 -22.03
C PHE A 318 26.49 -19.67 -23.09
N MET A 319 26.15 -20.90 -23.47
CA MET A 319 26.95 -21.70 -24.42
C MET A 319 27.07 -21.00 -25.78
N ASN A 320 28.31 -20.85 -26.27
CA ASN A 320 28.64 -20.12 -27.51
C ASN A 320 28.21 -18.64 -27.52
N SER A 321 27.97 -18.08 -26.34
CA SER A 321 27.67 -16.66 -26.11
C SER A 321 28.72 -16.06 -25.18
N ASN A 322 28.89 -14.75 -25.26
CA ASN A 322 29.84 -14.03 -24.40
C ASN A 322 29.20 -12.73 -23.87
N PRO A 323 28.22 -12.82 -22.96
CA PRO A 323 27.59 -11.65 -22.38
C PRO A 323 28.55 -10.90 -21.45
N THR A 324 28.27 -9.62 -21.22
CA THR A 324 28.94 -8.86 -20.16
C THR A 324 28.15 -8.97 -18.87
N TYR A 325 28.81 -9.32 -17.77
CA TYR A 325 28.18 -9.43 -16.46
C TYR A 325 28.35 -8.13 -15.66
N LEU A 326 27.27 -7.66 -15.07
CA LEU A 326 27.29 -6.66 -14.01
C LEU A 326 27.53 -7.32 -12.65
N THR A 327 27.54 -6.51 -11.60
CA THR A 327 27.83 -6.97 -10.24
C THR A 327 26.81 -8.00 -9.74
N ASN A 328 27.27 -8.94 -8.90
CA ASN A 328 26.43 -9.94 -8.22
C ASN A 328 25.57 -10.81 -9.15
N VAL A 329 26.05 -11.07 -10.38
CA VAL A 329 25.54 -12.17 -11.20
C VAL A 329 26.08 -13.49 -10.66
N THR A 330 25.18 -14.39 -10.28
CA THR A 330 25.49 -15.71 -9.71
C THR A 330 24.91 -16.81 -10.58
N PHE A 331 25.37 -18.04 -10.33
CA PHE A 331 24.93 -19.23 -11.04
C PHE A 331 24.49 -20.29 -10.02
N ASP A 332 23.20 -20.58 -10.00
CA ASP A 332 22.54 -21.56 -9.14
C ASP A 332 22.84 -21.38 -7.64
N CYS A 333 22.93 -20.12 -7.19
CA CYS A 333 23.10 -19.84 -5.76
C CYS A 333 21.86 -20.25 -4.95
N ALA A 334 20.70 -20.36 -5.61
CA ALA A 334 19.43 -20.69 -4.98
C ALA A 334 19.46 -22.13 -4.42
N SER A 335 19.91 -23.08 -5.24
CA SER A 335 19.96 -24.50 -4.86
C SER A 335 21.01 -24.78 -3.80
N THR A 336 22.06 -23.96 -3.73
CA THR A 336 23.12 -24.05 -2.71
C THR A 336 22.85 -23.18 -1.47
N ASN A 337 21.71 -22.48 -1.44
CA ASN A 337 21.33 -21.56 -0.37
C ASN A 337 22.43 -20.52 -0.06
N SER A 338 23.07 -20.00 -1.11
CA SER A 338 24.20 -19.07 -1.02
C SER A 338 23.94 -17.74 -1.75
N CYS A 339 22.67 -17.45 -2.09
CA CYS A 339 22.29 -16.17 -2.68
C CYS A 339 22.40 -15.02 -1.69
N SER A 340 22.76 -13.84 -2.21
CA SER A 340 22.84 -12.59 -1.45
C SER A 340 21.49 -12.00 -1.03
N ALA A 341 20.39 -12.44 -1.65
CA ALA A 341 19.02 -12.02 -1.35
C ALA A 341 18.04 -13.14 -1.67
N PRO A 342 16.90 -13.27 -0.98
CA PRO A 342 15.92 -14.34 -1.19
C PRO A 342 15.12 -14.17 -2.50
N LEU A 343 14.50 -15.27 -2.97
CA LEU A 343 13.53 -15.24 -4.07
C LEU A 343 12.18 -14.68 -3.59
N ILE A 344 11.70 -13.63 -4.25
CA ILE A 344 10.34 -13.10 -4.11
C ILE A 344 9.51 -13.52 -5.33
N THR A 345 8.29 -14.01 -5.10
CA THR A 345 7.37 -14.46 -6.16
C THR A 345 6.02 -13.76 -6.14
N ASN A 346 5.76 -12.99 -5.10
CA ASN A 346 4.62 -12.09 -4.99
C ASN A 346 5.07 -10.90 -4.13
N PRO A 347 5.31 -9.73 -4.73
CA PRO A 347 5.77 -8.56 -3.99
C PRO A 347 4.62 -7.84 -3.24
N GLY A 348 3.38 -8.32 -3.34
CA GLY A 348 2.25 -7.78 -2.57
C GLY A 348 1.58 -6.55 -3.18
N PHE A 349 2.03 -6.09 -4.35
CA PHE A 349 1.49 -4.89 -5.01
C PHE A 349 0.97 -5.17 -6.43
N CYS A 350 0.21 -4.21 -6.96
CA CYS A 350 -0.27 -4.24 -8.33
C CYS A 350 -0.08 -2.86 -8.98
N ALA A 351 0.56 -2.81 -10.15
CA ALA A 351 0.74 -1.55 -10.88
C ALA A 351 -0.61 -0.92 -11.27
N THR A 352 -0.61 0.39 -11.50
CA THR A 352 -1.79 1.07 -12.05
C THR A 352 -2.06 0.58 -13.47
N ILE A 353 -3.26 0.88 -14.00
CA ILE A 353 -3.65 0.47 -15.36
C ILE A 353 -2.76 1.08 -16.46
N ASN A 354 -1.93 2.06 -16.12
CA ASN A 354 -0.97 2.69 -17.03
C ASN A 354 0.46 2.13 -16.89
N GLY A 355 0.69 1.15 -16.01
CA GLY A 355 2.04 0.62 -15.75
C GLY A 355 2.83 1.36 -14.68
N ASN A 356 2.24 2.36 -14.00
CA ASN A 356 2.94 3.03 -12.91
C ASN A 356 3.01 2.10 -11.69
N LEU A 357 4.22 1.87 -11.18
CA LEU A 357 4.42 1.12 -9.94
C LEU A 357 3.93 1.98 -8.74
N PRO A 358 3.35 1.35 -7.70
CA PRO A 358 2.91 2.07 -6.51
C PRO A 358 4.11 2.58 -5.70
N PRO A 359 3.90 3.54 -4.78
CA PRO A 359 4.84 3.81 -3.69
C PRO A 359 5.15 2.53 -2.88
N MET A 360 6.20 2.59 -2.06
CA MET A 360 6.43 1.59 -1.01
C MET A 360 6.43 2.30 0.34
N ALA A 361 5.38 2.05 1.12
CA ALA A 361 5.32 2.42 2.53
C ALA A 361 5.79 1.21 3.36
N VAL A 362 6.74 1.40 4.25
CA VAL A 362 7.36 0.33 5.04
C VAL A 362 6.96 0.49 6.51
N ASP A 363 6.44 -0.59 7.10
CA ASP A 363 6.08 -0.62 8.51
C ASP A 363 7.25 -0.19 9.41
N ASP A 364 7.00 0.78 10.29
CA ASP A 364 7.99 1.26 11.25
C ASP A 364 7.77 0.74 12.68
N SER A 365 8.80 0.92 13.51
CA SER A 365 8.70 0.70 14.95
C SER A 365 9.41 1.80 15.72
N TYR A 366 8.66 2.57 16.50
CA TYR A 366 9.19 3.65 17.34
C TYR A 366 9.01 3.35 18.82
N THR A 367 9.99 3.71 19.64
CA THR A 367 9.82 3.81 21.11
C THR A 367 9.78 5.28 21.50
N ILE A 368 8.62 5.77 21.94
CA ILE A 368 8.37 7.19 22.17
C ILE A 368 7.82 7.38 23.59
N ASN A 369 8.48 8.22 24.38
CA ASN A 369 7.99 8.58 25.70
C ASN A 369 6.71 9.41 25.60
N ALA A 370 5.82 9.28 26.59
CA ALA A 370 4.64 10.13 26.65
C ALA A 370 5.04 11.61 26.76
N GLY A 371 4.50 12.46 25.88
CA GLY A 371 4.86 13.87 25.76
C GLY A 371 6.06 14.14 24.86
N SER A 372 6.42 13.22 23.95
CA SER A 372 7.56 13.35 23.04
C SER A 372 7.20 12.99 21.60
N THR A 373 8.14 13.23 20.68
CA THR A 373 8.05 12.88 19.25
C THR A 373 9.08 11.80 18.89
N SER A 374 8.86 11.12 17.77
CA SER A 374 9.81 10.17 17.19
C SER A 374 11.16 10.83 16.87
N THR A 375 12.25 10.07 16.91
CA THR A 375 13.60 10.54 16.56
C THR A 375 13.85 10.65 15.06
N GLY A 376 13.06 9.92 14.25
CA GLY A 376 13.05 9.95 12.78
C GLY A 376 11.62 10.09 12.26
N ILE A 377 11.47 10.05 10.94
CA ILE A 377 10.18 10.23 10.26
C ILE A 377 9.76 8.96 9.55
N VAL A 378 8.45 8.82 9.33
CA VAL A 378 7.89 7.62 8.69
C VAL A 378 8.35 7.40 7.24
N LEU A 379 8.97 8.41 6.62
CA LEU A 379 9.46 8.31 5.24
C LEU A 379 10.92 7.87 5.12
N ASP A 380 11.62 7.61 6.24
CA ASP A 380 13.06 7.32 6.25
C ASP A 380 13.43 6.04 5.46
N ASN A 381 12.50 5.10 5.36
CA ASN A 381 12.61 3.81 4.64
C ASN A 381 11.57 3.66 3.51
N ASP A 382 10.82 4.71 3.19
CA ASP A 382 9.78 4.72 2.17
C ASP A 382 10.30 5.16 0.81
N PHE A 383 9.55 4.82 -0.25
CA PHE A 383 9.92 5.14 -1.63
C PHE A 383 8.72 5.69 -2.41
N GLU A 384 8.97 6.71 -3.24
CA GLU A 384 7.94 7.37 -4.06
C GLU A 384 7.29 6.40 -5.07
N THR A 385 8.07 5.43 -5.53
CA THR A 385 7.65 4.28 -6.33
C THR A 385 8.44 3.05 -5.94
N TYR A 386 7.93 1.86 -6.28
CA TYR A 386 8.69 0.62 -6.19
C TYR A 386 10.00 0.74 -6.98
N ASN A 387 11.13 0.55 -6.30
CA ASN A 387 12.49 0.79 -6.82
C ASN A 387 12.79 2.25 -7.27
N GLY A 388 11.95 3.20 -6.86
CA GLY A 388 12.11 4.63 -7.10
C GLY A 388 13.06 5.32 -6.12
N PRO A 389 13.11 6.66 -6.17
CA PRO A 389 13.81 7.45 -5.15
C PRO A 389 13.11 7.33 -3.80
N GLN A 390 13.85 7.65 -2.73
CA GLN A 390 13.31 7.74 -1.38
C GLN A 390 12.14 8.73 -1.34
N ALA A 391 11.10 8.38 -0.58
CA ALA A 391 9.98 9.28 -0.33
C ALA A 391 10.42 10.44 0.56
N THR A 392 9.80 11.59 0.34
CA THR A 392 10.03 12.83 1.08
C THR A 392 8.69 13.57 1.19
N ILE A 393 8.60 14.49 2.14
CA ILE A 393 7.43 15.38 2.30
C ILE A 393 7.11 16.15 1.00
N ALA A 394 8.11 16.33 0.12
CA ALA A 394 7.98 17.10 -1.11
C ALA A 394 7.56 16.31 -2.35
N ASN A 395 7.70 14.98 -2.38
CA ASN A 395 7.39 14.15 -3.57
C ASN A 395 6.26 13.12 -3.34
N VAL A 396 5.79 12.91 -2.11
CA VAL A 396 4.60 12.11 -1.82
C VAL A 396 3.52 12.93 -1.11
N ILE A 397 2.28 12.46 -1.20
CA ILE A 397 1.16 12.94 -0.38
C ILE A 397 1.03 11.97 0.78
N MET A 398 1.26 12.44 2.01
CA MET A 398 1.20 11.62 3.22
C MET A 398 -0.07 11.91 4.03
N SER A 399 -0.72 10.87 4.54
CA SER A 399 -1.90 11.00 5.40
C SER A 399 -1.93 9.94 6.51
N GLN A 400 -2.50 10.30 7.67
CA GLN A 400 -2.83 9.32 8.71
C GLN A 400 -4.19 8.69 8.42
N ILE A 401 -4.23 7.36 8.31
CA ILE A 401 -5.46 6.60 8.05
C ILE A 401 -6.16 6.25 9.36
N SER A 402 -5.43 5.72 10.34
CA SER A 402 -6.00 5.35 11.63
C SER A 402 -4.97 5.30 12.75
N THR A 403 -5.44 5.32 13.99
CA THR A 403 -4.60 5.10 15.18
C THR A 403 -5.39 4.30 16.20
N SER A 404 -4.72 3.41 16.92
CA SER A 404 -5.29 2.66 18.04
C SER A 404 -5.49 3.52 19.30
N ASN A 405 -4.85 4.69 19.37
CA ASN A 405 -4.99 5.63 20.48
C ASN A 405 -4.96 7.08 19.96
N PRO A 406 -6.01 7.91 20.22
CA PRO A 406 -6.07 9.29 19.74
C PRO A 406 -4.98 10.20 20.28
N ASN A 407 -4.27 9.81 21.34
CA ASN A 407 -3.10 10.54 21.85
C ASN A 407 -1.84 10.33 21.00
N ILE A 408 -1.90 9.47 19.98
CA ILE A 408 -0.79 9.16 19.08
C ILE A 408 -1.18 9.62 17.69
N THR A 409 -0.40 10.56 17.15
CA THR A 409 -0.71 11.23 15.89
C THR A 409 0.54 11.38 15.02
N LEU A 410 0.40 11.17 13.72
CA LEU A 410 1.38 11.51 12.70
C LEU A 410 1.21 12.98 12.31
N ASN A 411 2.29 13.75 12.37
CA ASN A 411 2.34 15.08 11.77
C ASN A 411 2.68 14.93 10.27
N THR A 412 1.70 15.12 9.40
CA THR A 412 1.87 14.93 7.96
C THR A 412 2.72 16.01 7.28
N THR A 413 3.09 17.08 8.00
CA THR A 413 3.92 18.17 7.46
C THR A 413 5.42 17.99 7.68
N ASP A 414 5.81 17.17 8.66
CA ASP A 414 7.22 16.85 8.93
C ASP A 414 7.50 15.35 8.97
N GLY A 415 6.48 14.49 9.04
CA GLY A 415 6.59 13.03 9.06
C GLY A 415 6.85 12.41 10.43
N HIS A 416 6.87 13.20 11.51
CA HIS A 416 7.10 12.68 12.86
C HIS A 416 5.83 12.12 13.51
N VAL A 417 5.97 11.04 14.27
CA VAL A 417 4.92 10.52 15.16
C VAL A 417 5.05 11.18 16.53
N THR A 418 3.94 11.69 17.07
CA THR A 418 3.86 12.35 18.38
C THR A 418 3.03 11.53 19.35
N VAL A 419 3.48 11.39 20.60
CA VAL A 419 2.72 10.80 21.71
C VAL A 419 2.39 11.89 22.73
N ALA A 420 1.11 12.16 22.95
CA ALA A 420 0.67 13.18 23.90
C ALA A 420 1.06 12.83 25.35
N PRO A 421 1.29 13.84 26.22
CA PRO A 421 1.53 13.61 27.63
C PRO A 421 0.40 12.82 28.31
N GLY A 422 0.77 11.94 29.25
CA GLY A 422 -0.21 11.13 30.00
C GLY A 422 -0.71 9.89 29.27
N THR A 423 -0.22 9.60 28.05
CA THR A 423 -0.49 8.33 27.36
C THR A 423 0.05 7.16 28.20
N PRO A 424 -0.80 6.17 28.54
CA PRO A 424 -0.35 5.00 29.30
C PRO A 424 0.75 4.23 28.58
N ALA A 425 1.57 3.52 29.34
CA ALA A 425 2.53 2.59 28.78
C ALA A 425 1.81 1.45 28.05
N GLY A 426 2.32 1.09 26.88
CA GLY A 426 1.71 0.08 26.03
C GLY A 426 2.30 0.09 24.62
N THR A 427 1.84 -0.86 23.82
CA THR A 427 2.12 -0.90 22.38
C THR A 427 0.86 -0.50 21.64
N TYR A 428 1.00 0.44 20.72
CA TYR A 428 -0.06 1.02 19.93
C TYR A 428 0.28 0.89 18.44
N SER A 429 -0.74 0.83 17.60
CA SER A 429 -0.61 0.90 16.14
C SER A 429 -1.06 2.26 15.61
N LEU A 430 -0.37 2.75 14.57
CA LEU A 430 -0.76 3.89 13.73
C LEU A 430 -0.62 3.46 12.27
N VAL A 431 -1.67 3.64 11.47
CA VAL A 431 -1.64 3.33 10.03
C VAL A 431 -1.57 4.63 9.28
N TYR A 432 -0.57 4.79 8.41
CA TYR A 432 -0.43 5.91 7.49
C TYR A 432 -0.45 5.44 6.04
N GLN A 433 -0.57 6.40 5.14
CA GLN A 433 -0.60 6.19 3.70
C GLN A 433 0.29 7.22 3.02
N ILE A 434 1.01 6.78 1.99
CA ILE A 434 1.66 7.65 1.02
C ILE A 434 1.03 7.43 -0.35
N CYS A 435 0.78 8.51 -1.08
CA CYS A 435 0.30 8.49 -2.45
C CYS A 435 1.26 9.26 -3.34
N GLN A 436 1.32 8.90 -4.62
CA GLN A 436 2.09 9.67 -5.60
C GLN A 436 1.46 11.05 -5.82
N GLN A 437 2.27 12.07 -6.03
CA GLN A 437 1.74 13.39 -6.40
C GLN A 437 1.13 13.41 -7.80
N ALA A 438 1.77 12.72 -8.75
CA ALA A 438 1.31 12.66 -10.14
C ALA A 438 0.05 11.81 -10.32
N ASP A 439 -0.19 10.86 -9.42
CA ASP A 439 -1.39 10.02 -9.38
C ASP A 439 -1.83 9.81 -7.92
N PRO A 440 -2.62 10.74 -7.35
CA PRO A 440 -3.07 10.66 -5.95
C PRO A 440 -3.97 9.45 -5.64
N THR A 441 -4.33 8.64 -6.64
CA THR A 441 -5.07 7.39 -6.45
C THR A 441 -4.15 6.18 -6.33
N ASN A 442 -2.87 6.33 -6.67
CA ASN A 442 -1.85 5.31 -6.53
C ASN A 442 -1.12 5.48 -5.19
N CYS A 443 -1.48 4.63 -4.23
CA CYS A 443 -1.06 4.76 -2.84
C CYS A 443 -0.61 3.42 -2.26
N ASP A 444 0.17 3.49 -1.19
CA ASP A 444 0.53 2.36 -0.33
C ASP A 444 0.37 2.74 1.14
N THR A 445 0.15 1.75 2.01
CA THR A 445 -0.09 1.94 3.44
C THR A 445 0.89 1.16 4.29
N ALA A 446 1.35 1.75 5.39
CA ALA A 446 2.20 1.08 6.38
C ALA A 446 1.59 1.20 7.78
N ASN A 447 1.95 0.25 8.63
CA ASN A 447 1.48 0.10 10.01
C ASN A 447 2.63 0.25 11.01
N ASP A 448 2.68 1.41 11.66
CA ASP A 448 3.68 1.74 12.64
C ASP A 448 3.36 1.14 14.01
N THR A 449 4.35 0.50 14.60
CA THR A 449 4.30 0.01 15.98
C THR A 449 4.91 1.05 16.93
N ILE A 450 4.08 1.66 17.76
CA ILE A 450 4.49 2.69 18.73
C ILE A 450 4.53 2.08 20.13
N ILE A 451 5.72 2.00 20.71
CA ILE A 451 5.96 1.52 22.06
C ILE A 451 6.10 2.72 23.00
N VAL A 452 5.13 2.89 23.89
CA VAL A 452 5.21 3.83 25.01
C VAL A 452 5.76 3.06 26.22
N PRO A 453 7.02 3.29 26.62
CA PRO A 453 7.66 2.47 27.64
C PRO A 453 6.99 2.61 29.01
N GLY A 454 6.93 1.48 29.73
CA GLY A 454 6.48 1.41 31.12
C GLY A 454 7.54 1.93 32.08
N GLY A 455 7.54 3.23 32.34
CA GLY A 455 8.40 3.87 33.33
C GLY A 455 8.58 5.37 33.01
N GLY A 456 8.20 6.33 33.85
CA GLY A 456 8.08 6.24 35.29
C GLY A 456 6.92 7.03 35.89
N THR A 457 6.38 6.49 36.97
CA THR A 457 6.40 7.28 38.21
C THR A 457 7.81 7.82 38.37
N LEU A 458 8.05 9.13 38.35
CA LEU A 458 9.35 9.70 38.76
C LEU A 458 9.64 9.20 40.19
N PRO A 459 10.55 8.23 40.45
CA PRO A 459 10.93 7.92 41.80
C PRO A 459 12.13 8.80 42.10
N CYS A 460 11.88 10.04 42.52
CA CYS A 460 12.97 10.89 43.02
C CYS A 460 12.87 10.97 44.55
N TYR A 461 13.28 9.89 45.22
CA TYR A 461 13.69 9.94 46.62
C TYR A 461 15.21 9.79 46.66
N LYS A 462 15.94 10.79 47.16
CA LYS A 462 17.22 10.46 47.81
C LYS A 462 16.89 9.45 48.92
N PRO A 463 17.70 8.39 49.13
CA PRO A 463 17.56 7.58 50.32
C PRO A 463 17.60 8.51 51.53
N ALA A 464 16.67 8.33 52.47
CA ALA A 464 16.76 9.04 53.75
C ALA A 464 18.15 8.78 54.36
N VAL A 465 18.82 9.83 54.82
CA VAL A 465 20.08 9.69 55.56
C VAL A 465 19.72 9.07 56.90
N ASN A 466 19.86 7.74 56.99
CA ASN A 466 19.45 6.95 58.16
C ASN A 466 20.58 6.79 59.20
N ALA A 467 21.69 7.53 59.05
CA ALA A 467 22.83 7.46 59.95
C ALA A 467 23.40 8.87 60.26
N GLY A 468 23.74 9.10 61.53
CA GLY A 468 24.24 10.38 62.06
C GLY A 468 23.78 10.61 63.51
N THR A 469 24.35 11.58 64.20
CA THR A 469 23.90 11.96 65.56
C THR A 469 22.48 12.51 65.49
N VAL A 470 21.52 11.70 65.93
CA VAL A 470 20.10 12.04 65.88
C VAL A 470 19.78 13.00 67.03
N LEU A 471 19.91 14.30 66.78
CA LEU A 471 19.45 15.32 67.73
C LEU A 471 17.92 15.37 67.73
N SER A 472 17.34 15.54 68.91
CA SER A 472 15.92 15.81 69.03
C SER A 472 15.56 17.10 68.32
N SER A 473 14.48 17.07 67.54
CA SER A 473 13.82 18.28 67.09
C SER A 473 13.01 18.81 68.26
N ASN A 474 13.29 20.05 68.69
CA ASN A 474 12.68 20.63 69.89
C ASN A 474 11.67 21.74 69.54
N LEU A 475 11.47 22.01 68.26
CA LEU A 475 10.61 23.05 67.72
C LEU A 475 9.83 22.50 66.52
N GLY A 476 8.53 22.77 66.45
CA GLY A 476 7.75 22.41 65.27
C GLY A 476 6.27 22.73 65.35
N ILE A 477 5.53 22.42 64.28
CA ILE A 477 4.08 22.48 64.21
C ILE A 477 3.62 21.19 63.52
N THR A 478 2.65 20.49 64.11
CA THR A 478 2.09 19.27 63.51
C THR A 478 0.58 19.35 63.37
N GLY A 479 0.09 19.22 62.14
CA GLY A 479 -1.34 19.04 61.83
C GLY A 479 -1.82 17.60 62.04
N LEU A 480 -0.95 16.72 62.54
CA LEU A 480 -1.21 15.29 62.72
C LEU A 480 -1.41 14.89 64.18
N GLY A 481 -1.52 15.87 65.09
CA GLY A 481 -1.78 15.63 66.51
C GLY A 481 -0.63 14.96 67.26
N ARG A 482 0.59 14.99 66.70
CA ARG A 482 1.80 14.36 67.27
C ARG A 482 2.59 15.30 68.19
N ALA A 483 1.88 16.25 68.80
CA ALA A 483 2.40 17.21 69.75
C ALA A 483 2.00 16.78 71.16
N ASN A 484 2.99 16.52 72.03
CA ASN A 484 2.75 16.13 73.42
C ASN A 484 3.13 17.32 74.32
N SER A 485 2.34 17.65 75.34
CA SER A 485 2.69 18.71 76.30
C SER A 485 3.72 18.19 77.30
N GLY A 486 4.92 18.78 77.32
CA GLY A 486 5.88 18.66 78.44
C GLY A 486 7.19 17.90 78.20
N GLY A 487 7.60 17.63 76.96
CA GLY A 487 8.91 17.04 76.63
C GLY A 487 9.80 17.95 75.78
N THR A 488 11.13 17.75 75.83
CA THR A 488 12.06 18.46 74.93
C THR A 488 12.03 17.93 73.49
N ASN A 489 11.40 16.79 73.22
CA ASN A 489 11.30 16.19 71.89
C ASN A 489 9.98 16.58 71.23
N TRP A 490 10.00 17.56 70.34
CA TRP A 490 8.80 18.08 69.70
C TRP A 490 9.05 18.47 68.24
N PRO A 491 8.47 17.75 67.23
CA PRO A 491 7.60 16.55 67.26
C PRO A 491 8.37 15.21 67.34
N GLU A 492 7.89 14.22 68.12
CA GLU A 492 8.63 12.98 68.45
C GLU A 492 9.06 12.11 67.25
N ALA A 493 8.27 12.07 66.18
CA ALA A 493 8.51 11.18 65.03
C ALA A 493 9.57 11.71 64.06
N ARG A 494 10.00 12.97 64.22
CA ARG A 494 10.97 13.64 63.33
C ARG A 494 12.14 14.10 64.19
N LYS A 495 13.32 13.58 63.88
CA LYS A 495 14.57 13.92 64.56
C LYS A 495 15.59 14.41 63.51
N GLY A 496 16.61 15.13 63.96
CA GLY A 496 17.65 15.68 63.08
C GLY A 496 17.30 17.01 62.39
N ALA A 497 16.19 17.64 62.75
CA ALA A 497 15.81 18.96 62.25
C ALA A 497 15.75 20.01 63.38
N TRP A 498 16.17 21.24 63.10
CA TRP A 498 16.06 22.35 64.05
C TRP A 498 14.61 22.82 64.25
N MET A 499 13.78 22.69 63.20
CA MET A 499 12.34 22.95 63.23
C MET A 499 11.62 21.93 62.34
N VAL A 500 10.47 21.44 62.78
CA VAL A 500 9.65 20.48 62.02
C VAL A 500 8.27 21.06 61.75
N LEU A 501 7.89 21.21 60.49
CA LEU A 501 6.51 21.51 60.09
C LEU A 501 5.95 20.28 59.39
N GLU A 502 4.92 19.65 59.95
CA GLU A 502 4.32 18.47 59.34
C GLU A 502 2.79 18.54 59.28
N SER A 503 2.21 18.14 58.15
CA SER A 503 0.78 17.96 57.98
C SER A 503 0.53 17.04 56.79
N LYS A 504 -0.55 16.25 56.82
CA LYS A 504 -1.03 15.49 55.65
C LYS A 504 -2.14 16.24 54.89
N THR A 505 -2.74 17.25 55.50
CA THR A 505 -4.01 17.85 55.03
C THR A 505 -3.97 19.37 54.94
N LYS A 506 -2.86 20.00 55.32
CA LYS A 506 -2.65 21.46 55.30
C LYS A 506 -1.31 21.75 54.61
N GLY A 507 -1.33 22.66 53.63
CA GLY A 507 -0.10 23.19 53.05
C GLY A 507 0.58 24.19 54.00
N PHE A 508 1.89 24.34 53.86
CA PHE A 508 2.62 25.45 54.48
C PHE A 508 2.50 26.68 53.56
N VAL A 509 1.93 27.77 54.08
CA VAL A 509 1.73 29.01 53.32
C VAL A 509 2.76 30.03 53.79
N LEU A 510 3.67 30.39 52.89
CA LEU A 510 4.62 31.49 53.08
C LEU A 510 3.99 32.84 52.74
N ASN A 511 4.60 33.92 53.21
CA ASN A 511 4.23 35.27 52.78
C ASN A 511 4.36 35.37 51.26
N ARG A 512 3.29 35.85 50.62
CA ARG A 512 3.17 35.97 49.17
C ARG A 512 3.37 37.43 48.80
N LEU A 513 4.50 37.73 48.17
CA LEU A 513 4.92 39.09 47.86
C LEU A 513 5.18 39.25 46.37
N THR A 514 4.91 40.42 45.80
CA THR A 514 5.37 40.78 44.45
C THR A 514 6.84 41.22 44.47
N ASP A 515 7.48 41.32 43.31
CA ASP A 515 8.85 41.86 43.20
C ASP A 515 9.01 43.22 43.91
N ALA A 516 8.05 44.12 43.74
CA ALA A 516 8.05 45.44 44.37
C ALA A 516 7.95 45.34 45.91
N GLN A 517 7.17 44.39 46.42
CA GLN A 517 7.02 44.17 47.85
C GLN A 517 8.26 43.50 48.46
N VAL A 518 8.90 42.58 47.75
CA VAL A 518 10.19 41.98 48.18
C VAL A 518 11.29 43.05 48.21
N ALA A 519 11.36 43.93 47.21
CA ALA A 519 12.32 45.02 47.16
C ALA A 519 12.10 46.09 48.25
N ALA A 520 10.87 46.22 48.76
CA ALA A 520 10.52 47.18 49.80
C ALA A 520 10.80 46.70 51.23
N ILE A 521 11.26 45.46 51.43
CA ILE A 521 11.65 44.96 52.76
C ILE A 521 12.85 45.79 53.25
N PRO A 522 12.77 46.45 54.43
CA PRO A 522 13.86 47.26 54.94
C PRO A 522 15.15 46.46 55.09
N VAL A 523 16.28 47.04 54.69
CA VAL A 523 17.59 46.34 54.67
C VAL A 523 17.97 45.81 56.05
N ALA A 524 17.61 46.49 57.13
CA ALA A 524 17.87 46.05 58.50
C ALA A 524 17.12 44.74 58.88
N ASP A 525 15.99 44.47 58.22
CA ASP A 525 15.12 43.33 58.49
C ASP A 525 15.49 42.09 57.68
N LEU A 526 16.29 42.24 56.62
CA LEU A 526 16.77 41.13 55.81
C LEU A 526 17.68 40.20 56.63
N LYS A 527 17.49 38.89 56.43
CA LYS A 527 18.25 37.82 57.09
C LYS A 527 18.54 36.73 56.06
N GLU A 528 19.73 36.15 56.16
CA GLU A 528 20.06 34.93 55.44
C GLU A 528 19.05 33.82 55.80
N GLY A 529 18.57 33.10 54.79
CA GLY A 529 17.53 32.07 54.92
C GLY A 529 16.09 32.59 54.94
N MET A 530 15.85 33.90 54.82
CA MET A 530 14.48 34.45 54.73
C MET A 530 13.78 33.90 53.48
N MET A 531 12.53 33.42 53.62
CA MET A 531 11.77 32.79 52.54
C MET A 531 10.44 33.49 52.27
N VAL A 532 10.14 33.71 50.99
CA VAL A 532 8.85 34.25 50.51
C VAL A 532 8.43 33.55 49.23
N TYR A 533 7.13 33.45 48.97
CA TYR A 533 6.65 33.07 47.65
C TYR A 533 6.49 34.32 46.81
N ASN A 534 7.31 34.47 45.78
CA ASN A 534 7.23 35.61 44.89
C ASN A 534 6.15 35.37 43.84
N THR A 535 5.06 36.13 43.91
CA THR A 535 3.91 35.98 43.01
C THR A 535 4.13 36.59 41.63
N THR A 536 5.10 37.49 41.47
CA THR A 536 5.44 38.05 40.16
C THR A 536 6.30 37.07 39.38
N GLN A 537 7.25 36.41 40.05
CA GLN A 537 8.18 35.45 39.44
C GLN A 537 7.71 33.99 39.51
N ASN A 538 6.57 33.72 40.15
CA ASN A 538 5.99 32.39 40.37
C ASN A 538 7.00 31.38 40.95
N CYS A 539 7.76 31.80 41.96
CA CYS A 539 8.83 30.99 42.54
C CYS A 539 8.88 31.11 44.06
N LEU A 540 9.44 30.10 44.73
CA LEU A 540 9.92 30.24 46.11
C LEU A 540 11.24 31.02 46.06
N GLN A 541 11.29 32.19 46.70
CA GLN A 541 12.54 32.93 46.87
C GLN A 541 13.14 32.68 48.25
N VAL A 542 14.46 32.49 48.28
CA VAL A 542 15.25 32.46 49.52
C VAL A 542 16.32 33.54 49.44
N ASN A 543 16.48 34.32 50.50
CA ASN A 543 17.56 35.28 50.63
C ASN A 543 18.81 34.56 51.14
N ILE A 544 19.86 34.47 50.32
CA ILE A 544 21.02 33.60 50.61
C ILE A 544 22.16 34.29 51.37
N ASP A 545 22.10 35.60 51.57
CA ASP A 545 23.20 36.36 52.20
C ASP A 545 22.71 37.49 53.14
N GLY A 546 21.39 37.63 53.29
CA GLY A 546 20.78 38.66 54.12
C GLY A 546 20.82 40.07 53.52
N THR A 547 21.11 40.21 52.23
CA THR A 547 21.19 41.51 51.55
C THR A 547 20.02 41.71 50.57
N ALA A 548 19.78 42.96 50.14
CA ALA A 548 18.71 43.27 49.17
C ALA A 548 18.90 42.54 47.81
N THR A 549 20.15 42.22 47.47
CA THR A 549 20.52 41.47 46.26
C THR A 549 20.58 39.96 46.49
N GLY A 550 20.36 39.48 47.71
CA GLY A 550 20.47 38.08 48.11
C GLY A 550 19.32 37.18 47.68
N TRP A 551 18.24 37.71 47.12
CA TRP A 551 17.08 36.91 46.73
C TRP A 551 17.39 36.02 45.51
N ARG A 552 17.12 34.72 45.63
CA ARG A 552 17.23 33.74 44.54
C ARG A 552 15.92 32.99 44.38
N CYS A 553 15.41 32.95 43.15
CA CYS A 553 14.31 32.05 42.80
C CYS A 553 14.79 30.61 42.79
N PHE A 554 14.08 29.76 43.51
CA PHE A 554 14.08 28.32 43.31
C PHE A 554 12.92 27.99 42.36
N ASN A 555 13.15 28.21 41.06
CA ASN A 555 12.22 27.94 39.96
C ASN A 555 12.71 26.81 39.04
N ASN A 556 14.02 26.53 39.02
CA ASN A 556 14.55 25.33 38.42
C ASN A 556 14.43 24.18 39.41
N GLN A 557 13.78 23.10 39.00
CA GLN A 557 13.85 21.82 39.70
C GLN A 557 15.26 21.29 39.54
N THR A 558 16.17 21.74 40.39
CA THR A 558 17.54 21.27 40.37
C THR A 558 17.52 19.79 40.72
N CYS A 559 18.00 18.96 39.81
CA CYS A 559 18.91 17.90 40.20
C CYS A 559 20.28 18.57 40.33
N PRO A 560 20.83 18.77 41.53
CA PRO A 560 22.26 19.01 41.68
C PRO A 560 22.94 17.65 41.88
N ASP A 561 23.74 17.30 40.87
CA ASP A 561 24.84 16.31 40.78
C ASP A 561 24.72 14.96 41.51
#